data_AF-A0AB32TAM4-F1
#
_entry.id   AF-A0AB32TAM4-F1
#
_cell.length_a   1.000
_cell.length_b   1.000
_cell.length_c   1.000
_cell.angle_alpha   90.00
_cell.angle_beta   90.00
_cell.angle_gamma   90.00
#
_symmetry.space_group_name_H-M   'P 1'
#
loop_
_entity.id
_entity.type
_entity.pdbx_description
1 polymer ?
#
loop_
_entity_poly.entity_id
_entity_poly.type
_entity_poly.pdbx_seq_one_letter_code
_entity_poly.pdbx_strand_id
1 'polypeptide(L)'
;MSLNMANIKHVIALVLMYFCTWIKRSLEQIQRCLYSRSSLNWVHFGQAESDVVEERSDILQSEIWRTNEDYRTYRHQNDGPMVMVQTSTHVFHVDLEKLADSSEYFKALFHSSMRETSERLVHLEHVPAPVFHNFLQFCFLQRFCVPDTLLGEHLRVSTYFLASGFTYRLLTALSQALTEQTCLGYIELADELCSEEILETVLTYLSRYLLERPHLSEGLDPHLKAEVLRLRSIGTPHLCCLRKENLTSGNDLETETARTIFWLKEDRDDGKWSSLTDLPFCADKWCFTTAVLYNYLYLIGGYRQRVKKGYEFKMASFRYNPFTNRWVSTAPLIKHRRHFSAAVCEGKIFAVGGWYLDSLVTPDSSTGVYTAVERYDPWTDTWAFVSSLPLTDFQFSLSLSHDSPLTTSLGHCLYVLGNIQRTGEKLVLRYDTRQAGVNCSPH
;
A
#
# COMPACT_ATOMS: atom_id res chain seq x y z
N MET A 1 -55.71 -6.91 -4.46
CA MET A 1 -54.63 -5.99 -4.03
C MET A 1 -54.15 -6.35 -2.62
N SER A 2 -53.49 -7.49 -2.45
CA SER A 2 -52.86 -7.88 -1.18
C SER A 2 -51.41 -8.28 -1.44
N LEU A 3 -50.59 -7.31 -1.83
CA LEU A 3 -49.14 -7.53 -1.90
C LEU A 3 -48.54 -7.27 -0.50
N ASN A 4 -48.28 -8.38 0.19
CA ASN A 4 -47.05 -8.67 0.92
C ASN A 4 -46.49 -7.61 1.90
N MET A 5 -47.28 -7.27 2.93
CA MET A 5 -46.77 -6.63 4.15
C MET A 5 -45.59 -7.39 4.80
N ALA A 6 -45.52 -8.72 4.64
CA ALA A 6 -44.43 -9.54 5.17
C ALA A 6 -43.09 -9.23 4.48
N ASN A 7 -43.11 -8.99 3.18
CA ASN A 7 -41.89 -8.74 2.39
C ASN A 7 -41.33 -7.33 2.67
N ILE A 8 -42.23 -6.35 2.87
CA ILE A 8 -41.87 -4.99 3.29
C ILE A 8 -41.22 -5.00 4.68
N LYS A 9 -41.76 -5.76 5.64
CA LYS A 9 -41.14 -5.91 6.96
C LYS A 9 -39.75 -6.53 6.90
N HIS A 10 -39.53 -7.50 6.02
CA HIS A 10 -38.23 -8.15 5.88
C HIS A 10 -37.17 -7.23 5.24
N VAL A 11 -37.56 -6.46 4.24
CA VAL A 11 -36.69 -5.45 3.60
C VAL A 11 -36.36 -4.33 4.59
N ILE A 12 -37.34 -3.84 5.37
CA ILE A 12 -37.12 -2.84 6.42
C ILE A 12 -36.16 -3.39 7.49
N ALA A 13 -36.29 -4.65 7.90
CA ALA A 13 -35.39 -5.27 8.87
C ALA A 13 -33.95 -5.41 8.33
N LEU A 14 -33.78 -5.77 7.06
CA LEU A 14 -32.47 -5.82 6.40
C LEU A 14 -31.83 -4.44 6.29
N VAL A 15 -32.60 -3.43 5.88
CA VAL A 15 -32.12 -2.04 5.81
C VAL A 15 -31.75 -1.52 7.19
N LEU A 16 -32.54 -1.82 8.24
CA LEU A 16 -32.22 -1.49 9.62
C LEU A 16 -30.95 -2.20 10.11
N MET A 17 -30.76 -3.48 9.81
CA MET A 17 -29.52 -4.18 10.16
C MET A 17 -28.30 -3.57 9.44
N TYR A 18 -28.40 -3.32 8.13
CA TYR A 18 -27.32 -2.67 7.39
C TYR A 18 -27.04 -1.26 7.92
N PHE A 19 -28.08 -0.49 8.24
CA PHE A 19 -27.94 0.83 8.84
C PHE A 19 -27.33 0.78 10.25
N CYS A 20 -27.71 -0.20 11.08
CA CYS A 20 -27.10 -0.42 12.40
C CYS A 20 -25.64 -0.86 12.30
N THR A 21 -25.29 -1.75 11.35
CA THR A 21 -23.88 -2.14 11.12
C THR A 21 -23.05 -0.99 10.56
N TRP A 22 -23.65 -0.15 9.71
CA TRP A 22 -23.02 1.06 9.19
C TRP A 22 -22.83 2.12 10.28
N ILE A 23 -23.82 2.33 11.15
CA ILE A 23 -23.70 3.20 12.32
C ILE A 23 -22.65 2.66 13.29
N LYS A 24 -22.60 1.35 13.55
CA LYS A 24 -21.59 0.74 14.42
C LYS A 24 -20.18 0.95 13.87
N ARG A 25 -19.96 0.67 12.58
CA ARG A 25 -18.67 0.92 11.91
C ARG A 25 -18.31 2.41 11.86
N SER A 26 -19.29 3.28 11.62
CA SER A 26 -19.08 4.74 11.59
C SER A 26 -18.80 5.30 12.99
N LEU A 27 -19.45 4.78 14.03
CA LEU A 27 -19.18 5.14 15.42
C LEU A 27 -17.82 4.61 15.88
N GLU A 28 -17.41 3.40 15.47
CA GLU A 28 -16.06 2.86 15.69
C GLU A 28 -15.00 3.72 14.98
N GLN A 29 -15.29 4.20 13.76
CA GLN A 29 -14.41 5.06 12.98
C GLN A 29 -14.36 6.51 13.54
N ILE A 30 -15.46 7.01 14.08
CA ILE A 30 -15.53 8.29 14.79
C ILE A 30 -14.87 8.18 16.17
N GLN A 31 -14.97 7.04 16.88
CA GLN A 31 -14.18 6.75 18.08
C GLN A 31 -12.68 6.71 17.75
N ARG A 32 -12.28 6.08 16.64
CA ARG A 32 -10.88 6.12 16.15
C ARG A 32 -10.38 7.55 15.92
N CYS A 33 -11.23 8.46 15.46
CA CYS A 33 -10.91 9.88 15.29
C CYS A 33 -10.97 10.71 16.59
N LEU A 34 -11.89 10.41 17.51
CA LEU A 34 -12.06 11.16 18.76
C LEU A 34 -10.99 10.79 19.82
N TYR A 35 -10.53 9.53 19.84
CA TYR A 35 -9.40 9.10 20.68
C TYR A 35 -8.02 9.54 20.15
N SER A 36 -7.97 10.25 19.01
CA SER A 36 -6.74 10.86 18.48
C SER A 36 -6.38 12.20 19.16
N ARG A 37 -7.20 12.71 20.08
CA ARG A 37 -6.94 13.99 20.78
C ARG A 37 -7.02 13.87 22.30
N SER A 38 -6.13 13.09 22.89
CA SER A 38 -5.56 13.39 24.21
C SER A 38 -4.37 12.47 24.46
N SER A 39 -3.23 13.10 24.76
CA SER A 39 -1.93 12.54 25.17
C SER A 39 -1.95 11.14 25.79
N LEU A 40 -1.07 10.25 25.32
CA LEU A 40 -0.43 9.18 26.12
C LEU A 40 0.83 8.64 25.41
N ASN A 41 1.95 9.33 25.64
CA ASN A 41 3.27 8.81 26.03
C ASN A 41 3.28 7.30 26.39
N TRP A 42 4.03 6.33 25.83
CA TRP A 42 5.10 6.21 24.82
C TRP A 42 4.80 4.94 23.98
N VAL A 43 5.07 4.99 22.66
CA VAL A 43 5.25 3.80 21.81
C VAL A 43 6.73 3.77 21.45
N HIS A 44 7.53 2.90 22.09
CA HIS A 44 8.93 2.71 21.70
C HIS A 44 9.19 1.28 21.26
N PHE A 45 9.46 1.14 19.97
CA PHE A 45 10.09 0.00 19.33
C PHE A 45 11.59 0.27 19.27
N GLY A 46 12.40 -0.61 19.84
CA GLY A 46 13.82 -0.39 20.04
C GLY A 46 14.61 -0.36 18.72
N GLN A 47 15.14 0.81 18.38
CA GLN A 47 16.58 1.02 18.23
C GLN A 47 16.88 2.47 18.66
N ALA A 48 17.58 2.61 19.80
CA ALA A 48 17.96 3.89 20.36
C ALA A 48 19.25 4.42 19.68
N GLU A 49 19.19 5.65 19.20
CA GLU A 49 20.33 6.57 19.29
C GLU A 49 19.99 7.65 20.33
N SER A 50 20.86 7.72 21.34
CA SER A 50 21.00 8.73 22.40
C SER A 50 19.82 8.99 23.35
N ASP A 51 19.76 8.25 24.48
CA ASP A 51 19.59 8.77 25.85
C ASP A 51 19.67 7.63 26.91
N VAL A 52 20.91 7.22 27.26
CA VAL A 52 21.22 5.94 27.95
C VAL A 52 20.94 5.94 29.48
N VAL A 53 20.53 7.06 30.08
CA VAL A 53 20.47 7.20 31.55
C VAL A 53 19.06 7.07 32.14
N GLU A 54 18.00 7.51 31.45
CA GLU A 54 16.60 7.39 31.94
C GLU A 54 15.94 6.04 31.56
N GLU A 55 16.29 5.43 30.42
CA GLU A 55 15.72 4.14 30.00
C GLU A 55 16.06 2.98 30.95
N ARG A 56 17.23 3.02 31.60
CA ARG A 56 17.68 1.95 32.49
C ARG A 56 16.89 1.86 33.80
N SER A 57 16.31 2.97 34.29
CA SER A 57 15.50 2.95 35.51
C SER A 57 14.08 2.42 35.27
N ASP A 58 13.49 2.73 34.11
CA ASP A 58 12.14 2.27 33.75
C ASP A 58 12.10 0.78 33.40
N ILE A 59 13.14 0.27 32.74
CA ILE A 59 13.28 -1.18 32.45
C ILE A 59 13.48 -1.98 33.74
N LEU A 60 14.27 -1.47 34.69
CA LEU A 60 14.44 -2.14 35.99
C LEU A 60 13.15 -2.15 36.81
N GLN A 61 12.32 -1.08 36.73
CA GLN A 61 11.00 -1.05 37.37
C GLN A 61 9.97 -1.94 36.67
N SER A 62 10.08 -2.08 35.34
CA SER A 62 9.17 -2.88 34.49
C SER A 62 9.20 -4.38 34.79
N GLU A 63 10.24 -4.92 35.43
CA GLU A 63 10.34 -6.37 35.72
C GLU A 63 10.14 -6.73 37.19
N ILE A 64 10.00 -5.73 38.08
CA ILE A 64 9.87 -5.95 39.55
C ILE A 64 8.69 -6.87 39.88
N TRP A 65 7.62 -6.81 39.09
CA TRP A 65 6.42 -7.65 39.27
C TRP A 65 6.71 -9.15 39.15
N ARG A 66 7.79 -9.55 38.46
CA ARG A 66 8.20 -10.97 38.36
C ARG A 66 8.71 -11.49 39.69
N THR A 67 9.39 -10.65 40.47
CA THR A 67 9.99 -11.04 41.75
C THR A 67 9.16 -10.65 42.96
N ASN A 68 8.35 -9.58 42.86
CA ASN A 68 7.58 -9.04 43.98
C ASN A 68 6.07 -9.19 43.72
N GLU A 69 5.37 -9.84 44.66
CA GLU A 69 3.92 -10.08 44.61
C GLU A 69 3.09 -8.79 44.78
N ASP A 70 3.61 -7.79 45.49
CA ASP A 70 2.90 -6.53 45.73
C ASP A 70 2.58 -5.80 44.41
N TYR A 71 3.43 -5.97 43.39
CA TYR A 71 3.29 -5.39 42.06
C TYR A 71 2.37 -6.20 41.13
N ARG A 72 1.74 -7.29 41.62
CA ARG A 72 0.76 -8.10 40.90
C ARG A 72 -0.67 -7.85 41.35
N THR A 73 -0.88 -6.79 42.13
CA THR A 73 -2.21 -6.34 42.56
C THR A 73 -2.67 -5.11 41.78
N TYR A 74 -3.80 -5.24 41.08
CA TYR A 74 -4.41 -4.20 40.25
C TYR A 74 -5.82 -3.93 40.76
N ARG A 75 -6.02 -2.75 41.35
CA ARG A 75 -7.29 -2.35 41.97
C ARG A 75 -7.76 -1.01 41.42
N HIS A 76 -9.05 -0.89 41.09
CA HIS A 76 -9.66 0.39 40.78
C HIS A 76 -10.17 1.06 42.06
N GLN A 77 -10.38 2.39 42.06
CA GLN A 77 -10.65 3.21 43.25
C GLN A 77 -11.92 2.84 44.06
N ASN A 78 -12.73 1.88 43.59
CA ASN A 78 -13.90 1.37 44.28
C ASN A 78 -13.64 -0.06 44.76
N ASP A 79 -14.28 -0.45 45.86
CA ASP A 79 -14.11 -1.74 46.57
C ASP A 79 -14.72 -2.94 45.79
N GLY A 80 -14.39 -3.03 44.50
CA GLY A 80 -14.90 -4.03 43.56
C GLY A 80 -14.41 -5.45 43.90
N PRO A 81 -15.08 -6.49 43.38
CA PRO A 81 -14.72 -7.87 43.65
C PRO A 81 -13.35 -8.19 43.07
N MET A 82 -12.38 -8.41 43.97
CA MET A 82 -11.05 -8.90 43.60
C MET A 82 -11.13 -10.38 43.22
N VAL A 83 -10.48 -10.73 42.11
CA VAL A 83 -10.36 -12.08 41.60
C VAL A 83 -8.88 -12.43 41.44
N MET A 84 -8.54 -13.68 41.76
CA MET A 84 -7.23 -14.24 41.50
C MET A 84 -7.18 -14.79 40.08
N VAL A 85 -6.25 -14.32 39.27
CA VAL A 85 -6.00 -14.85 37.93
C VAL A 85 -4.67 -15.59 37.95
N GLN A 86 -4.74 -16.90 37.82
CA GLN A 86 -3.57 -17.77 37.80
C GLN A 86 -3.12 -18.00 36.35
N THR A 87 -1.95 -17.45 36.00
CA THR A 87 -1.26 -17.75 34.74
C THR A 87 -0.31 -18.95 34.93
N SER A 88 0.38 -19.37 33.87
CA SER A 88 1.39 -20.46 33.93
C SER A 88 2.43 -20.31 35.04
N THR A 89 2.84 -19.08 35.36
CA THR A 89 3.98 -18.82 36.25
C THR A 89 3.66 -17.93 37.44
N HIS A 90 2.63 -17.08 37.35
CA HIS A 90 2.33 -16.09 38.38
C HIS A 90 0.83 -15.96 38.62
N VAL A 91 0.46 -15.63 39.86
CA VAL A 91 -0.91 -15.25 40.23
C VAL A 91 -1.01 -13.73 40.31
N PHE A 92 -2.09 -13.18 39.77
CA PHE A 92 -2.42 -11.76 39.79
C PHE A 92 -3.71 -11.53 40.56
N HIS A 93 -3.76 -10.47 41.36
CA HIS A 93 -4.97 -10.05 42.06
C HIS A 93 -5.55 -8.85 41.33
N VAL A 94 -6.72 -9.02 40.72
CA VAL A 94 -7.26 -8.00 39.80
C VAL A 94 -8.72 -7.69 40.11
N ASP A 95 -9.07 -6.42 39.98
CA ASP A 95 -10.45 -5.95 39.95
C ASP A 95 -11.16 -6.42 38.68
N LEU A 96 -12.13 -7.32 38.83
CA LEU A 96 -12.80 -7.97 37.71
C LEU A 96 -13.72 -7.00 36.94
N GLU A 97 -14.30 -6.00 37.60
CA GLU A 97 -15.17 -5.02 36.96
C GLU A 97 -14.37 -4.22 35.92
N LYS A 98 -13.17 -3.79 36.31
CA LYS A 98 -12.29 -3.04 35.39
C LYS A 98 -11.78 -3.88 34.22
N LEU A 99 -11.53 -5.17 34.43
CA LEU A 99 -11.18 -6.12 33.37
C LEU A 99 -12.34 -6.30 32.38
N ALA A 100 -13.57 -6.42 32.88
CA ALA A 100 -14.78 -6.57 32.08
C ALA A 100 -15.04 -5.36 31.16
N ASP A 101 -14.67 -4.15 31.57
CA ASP A 101 -14.75 -2.96 30.71
C ASP A 101 -13.88 -3.08 29.44
N SER A 102 -12.80 -3.85 29.49
CA SER A 102 -11.76 -3.89 28.46
C SER A 102 -11.76 -5.17 27.62
N SER A 103 -12.57 -6.17 28.00
CA SER A 103 -12.56 -7.50 27.39
C SER A 103 -13.93 -8.16 27.48
N GLU A 104 -14.45 -8.58 26.33
CA GLU A 104 -15.73 -9.31 26.29
C GLU A 104 -15.63 -10.70 26.94
N TYR A 105 -14.44 -11.33 26.94
CA TYR A 105 -14.18 -12.56 27.69
C TYR A 105 -14.42 -12.35 29.20
N PHE A 106 -13.78 -11.34 29.80
CA PHE A 106 -13.92 -11.08 31.24
C PHE A 106 -15.30 -10.52 31.60
N LYS A 107 -15.94 -9.80 30.67
CA LYS A 107 -17.33 -9.35 30.83
C LYS A 107 -18.33 -10.50 30.83
N ALA A 108 -18.14 -11.47 29.93
CA ALA A 108 -18.93 -12.70 29.94
C ALA A 108 -18.72 -13.46 31.25
N LEU A 109 -17.48 -13.58 31.72
CA LEU A 109 -17.15 -14.21 32.99
C LEU A 109 -17.81 -13.48 34.18
N PHE A 110 -17.72 -12.16 34.24
CA PHE A 110 -18.29 -11.33 35.30
C PHE A 110 -19.81 -11.49 35.44
N HIS A 111 -20.52 -11.59 34.31
CA HIS A 111 -21.96 -11.82 34.31
C HIS A 111 -22.35 -13.31 34.39
N SER A 112 -21.40 -14.22 34.26
CA SER A 112 -21.68 -15.65 34.31
C SER A 112 -21.91 -16.11 35.75
N SER A 113 -22.91 -16.99 35.95
CA SER A 113 -23.07 -17.75 37.19
C SER A 113 -22.19 -19.00 37.21
N MET A 114 -20.99 -18.93 36.61
CA MET A 114 -20.06 -20.05 36.52
C MET A 114 -19.23 -20.19 37.80
N ARG A 115 -18.58 -21.36 37.93
CA ARG A 115 -17.82 -21.78 39.10
C ARG A 115 -16.70 -20.79 39.43
N GLU A 116 -16.07 -20.24 38.41
CA GLU A 116 -14.98 -19.27 38.48
C GLU A 116 -15.42 -17.96 39.18
N THR A 117 -16.66 -17.52 38.95
CA THR A 117 -17.25 -16.35 39.61
C THR A 117 -17.54 -16.62 41.09
N SER A 118 -17.91 -17.86 41.44
CA SER A 118 -18.15 -18.29 42.83
C SER A 118 -16.85 -18.53 43.61
N GLU A 119 -15.82 -19.05 42.95
CA GLU A 119 -14.52 -19.40 43.56
C GLU A 119 -13.53 -18.22 43.56
N ARG A 120 -13.85 -17.12 42.86
CA ARG A 120 -12.99 -15.93 42.68
C ARG A 120 -11.57 -16.27 42.19
N LEU A 121 -11.45 -17.35 41.42
CA LEU A 121 -10.20 -17.85 40.87
C LEU A 121 -10.43 -18.20 39.40
N VAL A 122 -9.56 -17.68 38.54
CA VAL A 122 -9.60 -17.89 37.09
C VAL A 122 -8.27 -18.51 36.66
N HIS A 123 -8.34 -19.68 36.04
CA HIS A 123 -7.16 -20.39 35.55
C HIS A 123 -6.92 -20.07 34.07
N LEU A 124 -5.80 -19.41 33.79
CA LEU A 124 -5.31 -19.03 32.46
C LEU A 124 -3.89 -19.59 32.25
N GLU A 125 -3.71 -20.89 32.46
CA GLU A 125 -2.38 -21.54 32.40
C GLU A 125 -1.73 -21.42 31.02
N HIS A 126 -2.51 -21.34 29.95
CA HIS A 126 -2.02 -21.15 28.58
C HIS A 126 -1.56 -19.72 28.28
N VAL A 127 -1.89 -18.74 29.13
CA VAL A 127 -1.50 -17.33 28.93
C VAL A 127 -0.16 -17.07 29.61
N PRO A 128 0.86 -16.58 28.89
CA PRO A 128 2.13 -16.20 29.52
C PRO A 128 1.95 -15.00 30.46
N ALA A 129 2.52 -15.08 31.66
CA ALA A 129 2.44 -14.01 32.65
C ALA A 129 2.89 -12.63 32.14
N PRO A 130 3.95 -12.49 31.30
CA PRO A 130 4.34 -11.19 30.76
C PRO A 130 3.28 -10.57 29.86
N VAL A 131 2.58 -11.39 29.07
CA VAL A 131 1.52 -10.93 28.17
C VAL A 131 0.32 -10.48 28.98
N PHE A 132 -0.06 -11.26 30.00
CA PHE A 132 -1.15 -10.88 30.91
C PHE A 132 -0.82 -9.61 31.70
N HIS A 133 0.41 -9.47 32.20
CA HIS A 133 0.87 -8.26 32.85
C HIS A 133 0.70 -7.03 31.95
N ASN A 134 1.13 -7.10 30.69
CA ASN A 134 0.98 -6.01 29.74
C ASN A 134 -0.48 -5.68 29.43
N PHE A 135 -1.35 -6.68 29.37
CA PHE A 135 -2.78 -6.48 29.25
C PHE A 135 -3.36 -5.74 30.48
N LEU A 136 -2.93 -6.07 31.70
CA LEU A 136 -3.33 -5.34 32.91
C LEU A 136 -2.82 -3.90 32.91
N GLN A 137 -1.57 -3.68 32.49
CA GLN A 137 -1.00 -2.33 32.34
C GLN A 137 -1.85 -1.51 31.36
N PHE A 138 -2.30 -2.11 30.26
CA PHE A 138 -3.26 -1.48 29.35
C PHE A 138 -4.60 -1.14 30.05
N CYS A 139 -5.25 -2.11 30.69
CA CYS A 139 -6.56 -1.91 31.31
C CYS A 139 -6.57 -0.83 32.40
N PHE A 140 -5.57 -0.84 33.27
CA PHE A 140 -5.53 0.00 34.47
C PHE A 140 -4.75 1.30 34.28
N LEU A 141 -3.68 1.28 33.50
CA LEU A 141 -2.76 2.40 33.37
C LEU A 141 -2.75 3.01 31.96
N GLN A 142 -3.48 2.43 31.00
CA GLN A 142 -3.54 2.89 29.60
C GLN A 142 -2.17 2.99 28.92
N ARG A 143 -1.20 2.21 29.41
CA ARG A 143 0.18 2.15 28.90
C ARG A 143 0.68 0.71 28.97
N PHE A 144 1.48 0.28 28.01
CA PHE A 144 2.14 -1.02 28.03
C PHE A 144 3.27 -1.02 26.99
N CYS A 145 4.23 -1.93 27.13
CA CYS A 145 5.35 -2.08 26.20
C CYS A 145 5.46 -3.54 25.76
N VAL A 146 5.61 -3.78 24.46
CA VAL A 146 5.69 -5.12 23.88
C VAL A 146 6.97 -5.23 23.07
N PRO A 147 7.88 -6.16 23.42
CA PRO A 147 9.00 -6.50 22.56
C PRO A 147 8.53 -7.10 21.23
N ASP A 148 9.19 -6.79 20.12
CA ASP A 148 8.84 -7.30 18.78
C ASP A 148 8.74 -8.82 18.74
N THR A 149 9.60 -9.51 19.48
CA THR A 149 9.63 -10.98 19.57
C THR A 149 8.38 -11.57 20.23
N LEU A 150 7.66 -10.80 21.03
CA LEU A 150 6.47 -11.23 21.75
C LEU A 150 5.17 -10.67 21.15
N LEU A 151 5.24 -9.83 20.11
CA LEU A 151 4.06 -9.18 19.55
C LEU A 151 3.02 -10.18 19.04
N GLY A 152 3.45 -11.28 18.40
CA GLY A 152 2.57 -12.37 17.99
C GLY A 152 1.81 -13.00 19.16
N GLU A 153 2.47 -13.29 20.29
CA GLU A 153 1.83 -13.83 21.49
C GLU A 153 0.83 -12.85 22.11
N HIS A 154 1.14 -11.55 22.08
CA HIS A 154 0.20 -10.53 22.56
C HIS A 154 -1.05 -10.46 21.68
N LEU A 155 -0.91 -10.60 20.36
CA LEU A 155 -2.04 -10.67 19.43
C LEU A 155 -2.89 -11.93 19.68
N ARG A 156 -2.27 -13.11 19.86
CA ARG A 156 -2.99 -14.35 20.22
C ARG A 156 -3.85 -14.16 21.46
N VAL A 157 -3.25 -13.63 22.52
CA VAL A 157 -3.94 -13.41 23.80
C VAL A 157 -4.99 -12.29 23.70
N SER A 158 -4.73 -11.22 22.93
CA SER A 158 -5.69 -10.12 22.77
C SER A 158 -6.94 -10.57 22.02
N THR A 159 -6.77 -11.40 20.97
CA THR A 159 -7.86 -12.03 20.24
C THR A 159 -8.61 -13.03 21.12
N TYR A 160 -7.90 -13.86 21.89
CA TYR A 160 -8.52 -14.79 22.85
C TYR A 160 -9.38 -14.06 23.89
N PHE A 161 -8.88 -12.96 24.46
CA PHE A 161 -9.64 -12.15 25.41
C PHE A 161 -10.73 -11.28 24.76
N LEU A 162 -10.83 -11.25 23.43
CA LEU A 162 -11.74 -10.36 22.72
C LEU A 162 -11.58 -8.89 23.16
N ALA A 163 -10.33 -8.47 23.38
CA ALA A 163 -9.97 -7.15 23.86
C ALA A 163 -9.69 -6.22 22.68
N SER A 164 -10.74 -5.65 22.07
CA SER A 164 -10.63 -4.86 20.83
C SER A 164 -9.74 -3.62 20.98
N GLY A 165 -9.84 -2.90 22.10
CA GLY A 165 -9.00 -1.73 22.38
C GLY A 165 -7.51 -2.09 22.50
N PHE A 166 -7.20 -3.23 23.11
CA PHE A 166 -5.82 -3.74 23.22
C PHE A 166 -5.30 -4.22 21.86
N THR A 167 -6.12 -5.00 21.15
CA THR A 167 -5.82 -5.51 19.80
C THR A 167 -5.53 -4.35 18.84
N TYR A 168 -6.33 -3.29 18.85
CA TYR A 168 -6.10 -2.10 18.01
C TYR A 168 -4.73 -1.45 18.25
N ARG A 169 -4.30 -1.33 19.51
CA ARG A 169 -2.98 -0.80 19.86
C ARG A 169 -1.86 -1.72 19.35
N LEU A 170 -2.03 -3.03 19.48
CA LEU A 170 -1.09 -4.04 18.97
C LEU A 170 -1.03 -4.08 17.44
N LEU A 171 -2.15 -3.87 16.74
CA LEU A 171 -2.16 -3.78 15.27
C LEU A 171 -1.48 -2.50 14.77
N THR A 172 -1.63 -1.40 15.51
CA THR A 172 -0.90 -0.15 15.22
C THR A 172 0.61 -0.39 15.34
N ALA A 173 1.04 -1.07 16.41
CA ALA A 173 2.41 -1.52 16.61
C ALA A 173 2.90 -2.43 15.48
N LEU A 174 2.11 -3.45 15.12
CA LEU A 174 2.42 -4.37 14.03
C LEU A 174 2.66 -3.63 12.71
N SER A 175 1.81 -2.66 12.37
CA SER A 175 1.95 -1.89 11.13
C SER A 175 3.28 -1.16 10.98
N GLN A 176 3.96 -0.87 12.09
CA GLN A 176 5.26 -0.20 12.14
C GLN A 176 6.41 -1.22 12.19
N ALA A 177 6.20 -2.37 12.83
CA ALA A 177 7.21 -3.41 13.02
C ALA A 177 7.30 -4.43 11.86
N LEU A 178 6.35 -4.41 10.91
CA LEU A 178 6.35 -5.34 9.78
C LEU A 178 7.60 -5.16 8.90
N THR A 179 8.23 -6.28 8.56
CA THR A 179 9.40 -6.39 7.69
C THR A 179 9.20 -7.48 6.63
N GLU A 180 10.12 -7.60 5.68
CA GLU A 180 10.11 -8.66 4.66
C GLU A 180 10.10 -10.05 5.28
N GLN A 181 10.80 -10.21 6.40
CA GLN A 181 10.97 -11.49 7.07
C GLN A 181 9.76 -11.87 7.94
N THR A 182 9.03 -10.88 8.46
CA THR A 182 7.93 -11.14 9.41
C THR A 182 6.56 -11.24 8.75
N CYS A 183 6.36 -10.68 7.55
CA CYS A 183 5.06 -10.65 6.88
C CYS A 183 4.41 -12.04 6.75
N LEU A 184 5.17 -13.04 6.28
CA LEU A 184 4.62 -14.40 6.08
C LEU A 184 4.17 -15.03 7.39
N GLY A 185 4.98 -14.91 8.45
CA GLY A 185 4.61 -15.43 9.77
C GLY A 185 3.37 -14.76 10.36
N TYR A 186 3.14 -13.47 10.08
CA TYR A 186 1.91 -12.79 10.50
C TYR A 186 0.68 -13.12 9.64
N ILE A 187 0.86 -13.54 8.38
CA ILE A 187 -0.23 -14.11 7.56
C ILE A 187 -0.64 -15.47 8.12
N GLU A 188 0.33 -16.33 8.44
CA GLU A 188 0.07 -17.63 9.08
C GLU A 188 -0.63 -17.45 10.44
N LEU A 189 -0.18 -16.47 11.25
CA LEU A 189 -0.84 -16.12 12.50
C LEU A 189 -2.29 -15.65 12.29
N ALA A 190 -2.53 -14.83 11.26
CA ALA A 190 -3.87 -14.34 10.96
C ALA A 190 -4.81 -15.49 10.57
N ASP A 191 -4.30 -16.47 9.82
CA ASP A 191 -5.05 -17.69 9.46
C ASP A 191 -5.31 -18.58 10.69
N GLU A 192 -4.28 -18.81 11.53
CA GLU A 192 -4.40 -19.56 12.79
C GLU A 192 -5.49 -18.99 13.71
N LEU A 193 -5.55 -17.65 13.81
CA LEU A 193 -6.49 -16.94 14.67
C LEU A 193 -7.82 -16.59 13.99
N CYS A 194 -7.98 -16.89 12.69
CA CYS A 194 -9.08 -16.41 11.86
C CYS A 194 -9.30 -14.88 12.00
N SER A 195 -8.21 -14.11 12.10
CA SER A 195 -8.25 -12.66 12.37
C SER A 195 -8.12 -11.85 11.08
N GLU A 196 -9.26 -11.31 10.62
CA GLU A 196 -9.29 -10.39 9.46
C GLU A 196 -8.48 -9.11 9.73
N GLU A 197 -8.42 -8.64 10.98
CA GLU A 197 -7.75 -7.38 11.34
C GLU A 197 -6.22 -7.48 11.24
N ILE A 198 -5.64 -8.62 11.65
CA ILE A 198 -4.21 -8.90 11.47
C ILE A 198 -3.90 -9.02 9.97
N LEU A 199 -4.71 -9.80 9.25
CA LEU A 199 -4.53 -9.99 7.82
C LEU A 199 -4.58 -8.65 7.07
N GLU A 200 -5.60 -7.82 7.32
CA GLU A 200 -5.73 -6.49 6.70
C GLU A 200 -4.51 -5.61 7.00
N THR A 201 -3.95 -5.66 8.21
CA THR A 201 -2.75 -4.91 8.58
C THR A 201 -1.54 -5.33 7.76
N VAL A 202 -1.33 -6.65 7.60
CA VAL A 202 -0.21 -7.19 6.81
C VAL A 202 -0.39 -6.92 5.32
N LEU A 203 -1.59 -7.15 4.78
CA LEU A 203 -1.88 -6.88 3.36
C LEU A 203 -1.77 -5.38 3.03
N THR A 204 -2.15 -4.51 3.97
CA THR A 204 -1.97 -3.05 3.82
C THR A 204 -0.49 -2.72 3.72
N TYR A 205 0.36 -3.32 4.54
CA TYR A 205 1.82 -3.16 4.44
C TYR A 205 2.34 -3.66 3.08
N LEU A 206 1.99 -4.88 2.67
CA LEU A 206 2.41 -5.45 1.39
C LEU A 206 1.95 -4.59 0.20
N SER A 207 0.75 -4.00 0.28
CA SER A 207 0.22 -3.15 -0.78
C SER A 207 1.06 -1.91 -1.03
N ARG A 208 1.72 -1.37 0.00
CA ARG A 208 2.61 -0.20 -0.11
C ARG A 208 3.92 -0.52 -0.81
N TYR A 209 4.40 -1.76 -0.74
CA TYR A 209 5.70 -2.22 -1.26
C TYR A 209 5.59 -3.31 -2.34
N LEU A 210 4.46 -3.37 -3.03
CA LEU A 210 4.06 -4.46 -3.95
C LEU A 210 5.16 -4.91 -4.92
N LEU A 211 5.79 -3.96 -5.61
CA LEU A 211 6.77 -4.21 -6.66
C LEU A 211 8.22 -3.96 -6.21
N GLU A 212 8.43 -3.43 -5.01
CA GLU A 212 9.74 -3.36 -4.37
C GLU A 212 10.16 -4.72 -3.81
N ARG A 213 9.17 -5.58 -3.50
CA ARG A 213 9.36 -6.90 -2.90
C ARG A 213 8.58 -7.97 -3.66
N PRO A 214 8.92 -8.21 -4.96
CA PRO A 214 8.15 -9.12 -5.81
C PRO A 214 8.13 -10.55 -5.27
N HIS A 215 9.19 -11.00 -4.59
CA HIS A 215 9.26 -12.33 -3.99
C HIS A 215 8.19 -12.60 -2.92
N LEU A 216 7.73 -11.56 -2.21
CA LEU A 216 6.64 -11.69 -1.23
C LEU A 216 5.28 -11.73 -1.92
N SER A 217 5.10 -10.95 -2.98
CA SER A 217 3.82 -10.75 -3.65
C SER A 217 3.55 -11.76 -4.77
N GLU A 218 4.58 -12.40 -5.33
CA GLU A 218 4.44 -13.54 -6.24
C GLU A 218 4.03 -14.83 -5.54
N GLY A 219 4.50 -15.04 -4.30
CA GLY A 219 4.17 -16.23 -3.50
C GLY A 219 2.78 -16.20 -2.86
N LEU A 220 2.06 -15.09 -2.94
CA LEU A 220 0.71 -14.97 -2.39
C LEU A 220 -0.30 -15.74 -3.23
N ASP A 221 -1.31 -16.30 -2.54
CA ASP A 221 -2.51 -16.82 -3.18
C ASP A 221 -3.15 -15.75 -4.10
N PRO A 222 -3.71 -16.12 -5.27
CA PRO A 222 -4.33 -15.17 -6.19
C PRO A 222 -5.38 -14.26 -5.57
N HIS A 223 -6.15 -14.74 -4.59
CA HIS A 223 -7.13 -13.94 -3.86
C HIS A 223 -6.46 -12.86 -3.02
N LEU A 224 -5.42 -13.23 -2.25
CA LEU A 224 -4.65 -12.27 -1.46
C LEU A 224 -3.94 -11.26 -2.37
N LYS A 225 -3.39 -11.70 -3.50
CA LYS A 225 -2.77 -10.80 -4.49
C LYS A 225 -3.77 -9.79 -5.06
N ALA A 226 -4.98 -10.22 -5.38
CA ALA A 226 -6.06 -9.33 -5.81
C ALA A 226 -6.44 -8.33 -4.71
N GLU A 227 -6.47 -8.77 -3.45
CA GLU A 227 -6.76 -7.90 -2.31
C GLU A 227 -5.66 -6.86 -2.07
N VAL A 228 -4.38 -7.25 -2.16
CA VAL A 228 -3.24 -6.31 -2.07
C VAL A 228 -3.32 -5.26 -3.18
N LEU A 229 -3.65 -5.68 -4.41
CA LEU A 229 -3.86 -4.76 -5.53
C LEU A 229 -5.04 -3.81 -5.28
N ARG A 230 -6.14 -4.31 -4.73
CA ARG A 230 -7.31 -3.51 -4.34
C ARG A 230 -6.93 -2.48 -3.29
N LEU A 231 -6.30 -2.90 -2.19
CA LEU A 231 -5.85 -2.03 -1.09
C LEU A 231 -4.93 -0.92 -1.59
N ARG A 232 -4.03 -1.23 -2.52
CA ARG A 232 -3.12 -0.22 -3.11
C ARG A 232 -3.86 0.87 -3.89
N SER A 233 -5.01 0.55 -4.47
CA SER A 233 -5.84 1.45 -5.26
C SER A 233 -6.94 2.14 -4.45
N ILE A 234 -7.16 1.78 -3.19
CA ILE A 234 -8.09 2.49 -2.30
C ILE A 234 -7.46 3.83 -1.90
N GLY A 235 -8.25 4.90 -2.07
CA GLY A 235 -7.86 6.24 -1.68
C GLY A 235 -8.54 7.29 -2.55
N THR A 236 -8.16 8.54 -2.34
CA THR A 236 -8.57 9.65 -3.20
C THR A 236 -7.69 9.66 -4.46
N PRO A 237 -8.29 9.74 -5.67
CA PRO A 237 -7.54 9.86 -6.89
C PRO A 237 -6.85 11.22 -6.94
N HIS A 238 -5.55 11.26 -7.20
CA HIS A 238 -4.80 12.50 -7.30
C HIS A 238 -4.46 12.82 -8.75
N LEU A 239 -4.84 14.01 -9.21
CA LEU A 239 -4.42 14.50 -10.52
C LEU A 239 -2.98 15.00 -10.45
N CYS A 240 -2.09 14.35 -11.21
CA CYS A 240 -0.70 14.75 -11.36
C CYS A 240 -0.46 15.36 -12.74
N CYS A 241 0.35 16.42 -12.79
CA CYS A 241 0.79 17.07 -14.00
C CYS A 241 2.32 17.09 -14.03
N LEU A 242 2.89 16.81 -15.19
CA LEU A 242 4.31 16.95 -15.43
C LEU A 242 4.51 17.86 -16.64
N ARG A 243 5.53 18.70 -16.60
CA ARG A 243 5.88 19.56 -17.74
C ARG A 243 6.74 18.80 -18.75
N LYS A 244 6.26 18.72 -19.98
CA LYS A 244 6.97 18.08 -21.12
C LYS A 244 7.53 19.18 -22.03
N GLU A 245 8.68 19.75 -21.65
CA GLU A 245 9.33 20.88 -22.34
C GLU A 245 10.83 20.64 -22.58
N ASN A 246 11.39 21.29 -23.61
CA ASN A 246 12.82 21.23 -23.90
C ASN A 246 13.56 22.24 -23.02
N LEU A 247 13.86 21.79 -21.81
CA LEU A 247 14.60 22.56 -20.82
C LEU A 247 16.11 22.42 -21.09
N THR A 248 16.64 23.24 -22.01
CA THR A 248 18.04 23.16 -22.47
C THR A 248 19.03 23.98 -21.63
N SER A 249 18.56 24.97 -20.86
CA SER A 249 19.38 25.71 -19.89
C SER A 249 19.40 24.98 -18.56
N GLY A 250 20.58 24.59 -18.07
CA GLY A 250 20.74 23.95 -16.76
C GLY A 250 21.00 24.92 -15.61
N ASN A 251 20.87 26.24 -15.83
CA ASN A 251 21.42 27.27 -14.94
C ASN A 251 20.40 28.37 -14.58
N ASP A 252 19.11 28.16 -14.80
CA ASP A 252 18.08 29.11 -14.34
C ASP A 252 17.07 28.41 -13.42
N LEU A 253 16.67 29.12 -12.37
CA LEU A 253 15.82 28.60 -11.29
C LEU A 253 14.41 28.24 -11.79
N GLU A 254 13.92 28.91 -12.83
CA GLU A 254 12.60 28.62 -13.43
C GLU A 254 12.59 27.28 -14.17
N THR A 255 13.70 26.94 -14.81
CA THR A 255 13.92 25.69 -15.55
C THR A 255 14.16 24.53 -14.60
N GLU A 256 14.88 24.74 -13.50
CA GLU A 256 15.04 23.70 -12.46
C GLU A 256 13.71 23.37 -11.78
N THR A 257 12.94 24.40 -11.39
CA THR A 257 11.61 24.23 -10.79
C THR A 257 10.56 23.64 -11.74
N ALA A 258 10.79 23.68 -13.05
CA ALA A 258 9.94 23.04 -14.04
C ALA A 258 10.16 21.51 -14.15
N ARG A 259 11.22 20.95 -13.55
CA ARG A 259 11.56 19.51 -13.58
C ARG A 259 10.92 18.73 -12.43
N THR A 260 9.74 19.17 -12.03
CA THR A 260 9.01 18.65 -10.88
C THR A 260 7.63 18.16 -11.33
N ILE A 261 7.16 17.09 -10.71
CA ILE A 261 5.78 16.64 -10.84
C ILE A 261 4.92 17.45 -9.89
N PHE A 262 3.83 18.00 -10.39
CA PHE A 262 2.85 18.74 -9.60
C PHE A 262 1.62 17.88 -9.38
N TRP A 263 0.98 18.04 -8.23
CA TRP A 263 -0.32 17.43 -7.95
C TRP A 263 -1.32 18.49 -7.52
N LEU A 264 -2.59 18.28 -7.85
CA LEU A 264 -3.68 19.17 -7.47
C LEU A 264 -4.13 18.85 -6.04
N LYS A 265 -4.03 19.82 -5.13
CA LYS A 265 -4.52 19.65 -3.75
C LYS A 265 -6.04 19.72 -3.72
N GLU A 266 -6.69 18.62 -3.35
CA GLU A 266 -8.15 18.53 -3.25
C GLU A 266 -8.71 19.13 -1.95
N ASP A 267 -7.92 19.17 -0.86
CA ASP A 267 -8.36 19.63 0.47
C ASP A 267 -8.67 21.14 0.56
N ARG A 268 -8.51 21.89 -0.52
CA ARG A 268 -8.83 23.31 -0.59
C ARG A 268 -9.51 23.59 -1.94
N ASP A 269 -10.70 24.19 -1.91
CA ASP A 269 -11.40 24.75 -3.09
C ASP A 269 -10.60 25.86 -3.82
N ASP A 270 -9.32 26.08 -3.45
CA ASP A 270 -8.45 27.08 -4.06
C ASP A 270 -7.74 26.57 -5.33
N GLY A 271 -7.91 25.28 -5.69
CA GLY A 271 -7.39 24.71 -6.94
C GLY A 271 -5.86 24.79 -7.07
N LYS A 272 -5.14 24.84 -5.94
CA LYS A 272 -3.69 25.05 -5.97
C LYS A 272 -2.92 23.79 -6.28
N TRP A 273 -1.99 23.92 -7.21
CA TRP A 273 -0.96 22.93 -7.49
C TRP A 273 0.12 22.95 -6.43
N SER A 274 0.73 21.80 -6.17
CA SER A 274 1.89 21.68 -5.29
C SER A 274 2.92 20.73 -5.86
N SER A 275 4.19 21.00 -5.61
CA SER A 275 5.29 20.09 -5.95
C SER A 275 5.09 18.76 -5.22
N LEU A 276 5.24 17.66 -5.95
CA LEU A 276 5.19 16.28 -5.47
C LEU A 276 6.61 15.72 -5.32
N THR A 277 7.36 15.68 -6.43
CA THR A 277 8.70 15.08 -6.49
C THR A 277 9.42 15.58 -7.74
N ASP A 278 10.75 15.63 -7.69
CA ASP A 278 11.58 15.95 -8.84
C ASP A 278 11.73 14.75 -9.77
N LEU A 279 11.93 15.02 -11.06
CA LEU A 279 12.17 13.97 -12.03
C LEU A 279 13.52 13.29 -11.76
N PRO A 280 13.61 11.95 -11.86
CA PRO A 280 14.83 11.21 -11.57
C PRO A 280 15.94 11.43 -12.61
N PHE A 281 15.62 12.09 -13.73
CA PHE A 281 16.59 12.47 -14.76
C PHE A 281 16.10 13.69 -15.55
N CYS A 282 17.02 14.37 -16.23
CA CYS A 282 16.72 15.46 -17.15
C CYS A 282 16.06 14.92 -18.43
N ALA A 283 14.74 14.79 -18.42
CA ALA A 283 14.00 14.23 -19.53
C ALA A 283 13.80 15.26 -20.66
N ASP A 284 14.26 14.94 -21.87
CA ASP A 284 14.01 15.78 -23.04
C ASP A 284 12.58 15.63 -23.54
N LYS A 285 11.94 16.72 -23.98
CA LYS A 285 10.52 16.78 -24.36
C LYS A 285 10.05 15.57 -25.15
N TRP A 286 10.81 15.14 -26.16
CA TRP A 286 10.36 14.13 -27.12
C TRP A 286 10.73 12.70 -26.75
N CYS A 287 11.50 12.51 -25.68
CA CYS A 287 12.20 11.27 -25.43
C CYS A 287 11.55 10.42 -24.34
N PHE A 288 10.47 10.88 -23.71
CA PHE A 288 9.79 10.14 -22.66
C PHE A 288 8.26 10.24 -22.74
N THR A 289 7.64 9.30 -22.04
CA THR A 289 6.20 9.20 -21.80
C THR A 289 5.96 8.74 -20.37
N THR A 290 4.71 8.77 -19.94
CA THR A 290 4.29 8.24 -18.64
C THR A 290 3.21 7.19 -18.77
N ALA A 291 3.08 6.35 -17.76
CA ALA A 291 2.00 5.39 -17.60
C ALA A 291 1.70 5.20 -16.11
N VAL A 292 0.44 4.92 -15.77
CA VAL A 292 0.05 4.59 -14.39
C VAL A 292 -0.39 3.13 -14.34
N LEU A 293 0.32 2.32 -13.56
CA LEU A 293 0.02 0.90 -13.37
C LEU A 293 0.14 0.55 -11.89
N TYR A 294 -0.88 -0.10 -11.33
CA TYR A 294 -0.97 -0.47 -9.91
C TYR A 294 -0.68 0.69 -8.96
N ASN A 295 -1.22 1.89 -9.24
CA ASN A 295 -0.93 3.11 -8.47
C ASN A 295 0.57 3.42 -8.32
N TYR A 296 1.36 3.06 -9.32
CA TYR A 296 2.71 3.57 -9.54
C TYR A 296 2.72 4.44 -10.79
N LEU A 297 3.45 5.54 -10.74
CA LEU A 297 3.70 6.37 -11.91
C LEU A 297 5.02 5.93 -12.56
N TYR A 298 4.94 5.49 -13.80
CA TYR A 298 6.10 5.14 -14.61
C TYR A 298 6.49 6.33 -15.47
N LEU A 299 7.79 6.62 -15.50
CA LEU A 299 8.44 7.55 -16.40
C LEU A 299 9.35 6.73 -17.30
N ILE A 300 8.95 6.55 -18.56
CA ILE A 300 9.60 5.65 -19.50
C ILE A 300 10.13 6.50 -20.63
N GLY A 301 11.41 6.41 -20.94
CA GLY A 301 11.97 7.24 -21.99
C GLY A 301 13.47 7.28 -21.99
N GLY A 302 14.03 8.43 -22.33
CA GLY A 302 15.46 8.62 -22.35
C GLY A 302 15.87 10.07 -22.22
N TYR A 303 17.15 10.26 -22.01
CA TYR A 303 17.76 11.55 -21.76
C TYR A 303 19.09 11.68 -22.47
N ARG A 304 19.46 12.93 -22.76
CA ARG A 304 20.80 13.28 -23.23
C ARG A 304 21.76 13.39 -22.06
N GLN A 305 22.82 12.62 -22.11
CA GLN A 305 23.96 12.71 -21.21
C GLN A 305 25.11 13.39 -21.93
N ARG A 306 25.71 14.41 -21.28
CA ARG A 306 26.92 15.05 -21.81
C ARG A 306 28.11 14.10 -21.67
N VAL A 307 28.84 13.89 -22.76
CA VAL A 307 30.05 13.07 -22.82
C VAL A 307 31.23 13.90 -23.35
N LYS A 308 32.46 13.37 -23.28
CA LYS A 308 33.67 14.11 -23.70
C LYS A 308 33.60 14.66 -25.13
N LYS A 309 32.89 13.98 -26.04
CA LYS A 309 32.62 14.41 -27.41
C LYS A 309 31.12 14.50 -27.67
N GLY A 310 30.50 15.61 -27.26
CA GLY A 310 29.09 15.91 -27.54
C GLY A 310 28.11 15.32 -26.53
N TYR A 311 27.04 14.71 -27.03
CA TYR A 311 25.96 14.14 -26.23
C TYR A 311 25.72 12.69 -26.64
N GLU A 312 25.49 11.84 -25.65
CA GLU A 312 25.02 10.46 -25.83
C GLU A 312 23.57 10.39 -25.35
N PHE A 313 22.75 9.63 -26.03
CA PHE A 313 21.36 9.42 -25.63
C PHE A 313 21.20 8.05 -24.97
N LYS A 314 20.55 8.01 -23.80
CA LYS A 314 20.30 6.78 -23.05
C LYS A 314 18.83 6.59 -22.79
N MET A 315 18.34 5.36 -22.94
CA MET A 315 17.04 4.96 -22.42
C MET A 315 17.13 4.82 -20.89
N ALA A 316 16.07 5.22 -20.21
CA ALA A 316 15.88 5.14 -18.79
C ALA A 316 14.40 4.95 -18.48
N SER A 317 14.12 4.13 -17.48
CA SER A 317 12.76 3.92 -17.01
C SER A 317 12.78 3.97 -15.49
N PHE A 318 11.87 4.73 -14.91
CA PHE A 318 11.73 4.86 -13.47
C PHE A 318 10.28 4.68 -13.06
N ARG A 319 10.09 4.11 -11.87
CA ARG A 319 8.79 3.93 -11.25
C ARG A 319 8.74 4.70 -9.94
N TYR A 320 7.76 5.58 -9.79
CA TYR A 320 7.49 6.32 -8.57
C TYR A 320 6.45 5.61 -7.72
N ASN A 321 6.77 5.42 -6.45
CA ASN A 321 5.86 4.92 -5.44
C ASN A 321 5.34 6.08 -4.58
N PRO A 322 4.05 6.44 -4.65
CA PRO A 322 3.49 7.54 -3.87
C PRO A 322 3.45 7.26 -2.36
N PHE A 323 3.41 6.00 -1.92
CA PHE A 323 3.38 5.66 -0.49
C PHE A 323 4.72 5.87 0.21
N THR A 324 5.82 5.66 -0.51
CA THR A 324 7.18 5.84 0.03
C THR A 324 7.83 7.14 -0.43
N ASN A 325 7.17 7.88 -1.33
CA ASN A 325 7.70 9.05 -2.02
C ASN A 325 9.10 8.80 -2.62
N ARG A 326 9.27 7.69 -3.36
CA ARG A 326 10.56 7.29 -3.92
C ARG A 326 10.43 6.86 -5.37
N TRP A 327 11.44 7.23 -6.15
CA TRP A 327 11.68 6.69 -7.48
C TRP A 327 12.60 5.47 -7.39
N VAL A 328 12.29 4.44 -8.18
CA VAL A 328 13.10 3.24 -8.34
C VAL A 328 13.40 3.07 -9.82
N SER A 329 14.66 2.79 -10.16
CA SER A 329 15.05 2.47 -11.54
C SER A 329 14.43 1.13 -11.95
N THR A 330 13.96 1.05 -13.19
CA THR A 330 13.39 -0.16 -13.81
C THR A 330 14.12 -0.42 -15.12
N ALA A 331 13.92 -1.59 -15.72
CA ALA A 331 14.52 -1.92 -17.00
C ALA A 331 14.16 -0.86 -18.05
N PRO A 332 15.15 -0.30 -18.76
CA PRO A 332 14.90 0.61 -19.86
C PRO A 332 14.36 -0.16 -21.07
N LEU A 333 13.70 0.56 -21.99
CA LEU A 333 13.30 0.02 -23.29
C LEU A 333 14.49 -0.64 -24.02
N ILE A 334 14.23 -1.73 -24.73
CA ILE A 334 15.24 -2.48 -25.49
C ILE A 334 15.78 -1.61 -26.63
N LYS A 335 14.92 -0.81 -27.26
CA LYS A 335 15.32 0.07 -28.37
C LYS A 335 15.14 1.54 -28.05
N HIS A 336 16.16 2.32 -28.42
CA HIS A 336 16.16 3.77 -28.33
C HIS A 336 15.08 4.36 -29.25
N ARG A 337 14.11 5.06 -28.64
CA ARG A 337 13.00 5.67 -29.38
C ARG A 337 12.58 7.02 -28.81
N ARG A 338 12.06 7.89 -29.69
CA ARG A 338 11.39 9.16 -29.35
C ARG A 338 9.96 9.18 -29.88
N HIS A 339 9.12 10.09 -29.36
CA HIS A 339 7.72 10.26 -29.75
C HIS A 339 6.91 8.96 -29.74
N PHE A 340 7.15 8.09 -28.77
CA PHE A 340 6.37 6.87 -28.59
C PHE A 340 5.26 7.10 -27.57
N SER A 341 4.31 6.18 -27.54
CA SER A 341 3.23 6.17 -26.57
C SER A 341 3.36 4.97 -25.64
N ALA A 342 2.83 5.09 -24.43
CA ALA A 342 2.71 3.98 -23.50
C ALA A 342 1.25 3.82 -23.08
N ALA A 343 0.78 2.57 -23.06
CA ALA A 343 -0.55 2.24 -22.57
C ALA A 343 -0.49 1.01 -21.68
N VAL A 344 -1.36 0.97 -20.69
CA VAL A 344 -1.42 -0.12 -19.70
C VAL A 344 -2.55 -1.06 -20.09
N CYS A 345 -2.26 -2.34 -20.26
CA CYS A 345 -3.27 -3.34 -20.57
C CYS A 345 -2.90 -4.65 -19.85
N GLU A 346 -3.89 -5.27 -19.20
CA GLU A 346 -3.72 -6.56 -18.49
C GLU A 346 -2.51 -6.59 -17.53
N GLY A 347 -2.31 -5.53 -16.75
CA GLY A 347 -1.23 -5.47 -15.76
C GLY A 347 0.17 -5.27 -16.35
N LYS A 348 0.27 -4.92 -17.64
CA LYS A 348 1.54 -4.70 -18.35
C LYS A 348 1.54 -3.35 -19.05
N ILE A 349 2.73 -2.81 -19.32
CA ILE A 349 2.88 -1.54 -20.04
C ILE A 349 3.36 -1.83 -21.45
N PHE A 350 2.71 -1.26 -22.46
CA PHE A 350 3.06 -1.43 -23.86
C PHE A 350 3.58 -0.12 -24.42
N ALA A 351 4.81 -0.12 -24.92
CA ALA A 351 5.41 0.99 -25.66
C ALA A 351 5.15 0.79 -27.16
N VAL A 352 4.40 1.72 -27.75
CA VAL A 352 3.89 1.62 -29.12
C VAL A 352 4.43 2.76 -29.97
N GLY A 353 4.89 2.42 -31.16
CA GLY A 353 5.32 3.39 -32.17
C GLY A 353 6.59 4.15 -31.78
N GLY A 354 6.68 5.37 -32.29
CA GLY A 354 7.83 6.25 -32.13
C GLY A 354 8.75 6.26 -33.34
N TRP A 355 9.88 6.92 -33.20
CA TRP A 355 10.91 7.04 -34.22
C TRP A 355 12.20 6.48 -33.68
N TYR A 356 12.88 5.72 -34.53
CA TYR A 356 14.20 5.21 -34.20
C TYR A 356 15.14 6.39 -33.90
N LEU A 357 15.97 6.26 -32.86
CA LEU A 357 16.94 7.27 -32.49
C LEU A 357 18.38 6.73 -32.59
N ASP A 358 18.93 6.65 -33.81
CA ASP A 358 20.36 6.35 -34.06
C ASP A 358 21.11 7.61 -34.49
N SER A 359 20.40 8.63 -35.00
CA SER A 359 21.03 9.85 -35.48
C SER A 359 21.06 10.90 -34.36
N LEU A 360 22.28 11.28 -33.95
CA LEU A 360 22.56 12.48 -33.14
C LEU A 360 22.26 13.78 -33.88
N VAL A 361 21.87 13.69 -35.15
CA VAL A 361 21.49 14.80 -36.01
C VAL A 361 19.97 14.88 -36.06
N THR A 362 19.44 16.09 -36.16
CA THR A 362 18.02 16.47 -36.35
C THR A 362 17.22 15.44 -37.15
N PRO A 363 15.88 15.30 -36.93
CA PRO A 363 15.03 14.37 -37.68
C PRO A 363 15.23 14.54 -39.19
N ASP A 364 16.13 13.74 -39.73
CA ASP A 364 16.29 13.54 -41.14
C ASP A 364 15.09 12.69 -41.56
N SER A 365 14.48 13.13 -42.66
CA SER A 365 13.28 12.57 -43.29
C SER A 365 13.42 11.08 -43.69
N SER A 366 14.56 10.45 -43.39
CA SER A 366 14.90 9.04 -43.60
C SER A 366 14.76 8.17 -42.33
N THR A 367 14.53 8.74 -41.14
CA THR A 367 14.30 7.93 -39.93
C THR A 367 12.93 7.26 -40.00
N GLY A 368 12.90 5.93 -40.14
CA GLY A 368 11.66 5.16 -40.22
C GLY A 368 10.87 5.16 -38.91
N VAL A 369 9.53 5.14 -39.03
CA VAL A 369 8.62 4.91 -37.89
C VAL A 369 8.92 3.53 -37.30
N TYR A 370 9.05 3.48 -35.98
CA TYR A 370 9.33 2.26 -35.25
C TYR A 370 8.05 1.43 -35.12
N THR A 371 8.00 0.29 -35.81
CA THR A 371 6.80 -0.56 -35.89
C THR A 371 6.70 -1.55 -34.73
N ALA A 372 7.82 -1.87 -34.08
CA ALA A 372 7.86 -2.86 -33.02
C ALA A 372 7.27 -2.31 -31.72
N VAL A 373 6.43 -3.16 -31.13
CA VAL A 373 5.79 -2.91 -29.85
C VAL A 373 6.59 -3.65 -28.78
N GLU A 374 6.93 -2.95 -27.71
CA GLU A 374 7.60 -3.55 -26.55
C GLU A 374 6.62 -3.61 -25.39
N ARG A 375 6.65 -4.71 -24.63
CA ARG A 375 5.81 -4.95 -23.46
C ARG A 375 6.68 -5.11 -22.22
N TYR A 376 6.46 -4.27 -21.23
CA TYR A 376 7.05 -4.34 -19.92
C TYR A 376 6.21 -5.18 -18.97
N ASP A 377 6.87 -6.12 -18.29
CA ASP A 377 6.30 -6.87 -17.19
C ASP A 377 6.87 -6.33 -15.86
N PRO A 378 6.04 -5.74 -14.98
CA PRO A 378 6.51 -5.14 -13.74
C PRO A 378 6.96 -6.17 -12.69
N TRP A 379 6.57 -7.44 -12.81
CA TRP A 379 6.92 -8.48 -11.86
C TRP A 379 8.33 -9.00 -12.08
N THR A 380 8.71 -9.17 -13.35
CA THR A 380 10.06 -9.61 -13.74
C THR A 380 11.02 -8.46 -14.02
N ASP A 381 10.53 -7.21 -14.04
CA ASP A 381 11.30 -6.01 -14.44
C ASP A 381 11.99 -6.20 -15.80
N THR A 382 11.22 -6.62 -16.82
CA THR A 382 11.76 -6.87 -18.16
C THR A 382 10.85 -6.35 -19.26
N TRP A 383 11.47 -5.80 -20.31
CA TRP A 383 10.81 -5.56 -21.59
C TRP A 383 10.96 -6.77 -22.52
N ALA A 384 9.94 -7.04 -23.32
CA ALA A 384 9.97 -8.03 -24.39
C ALA A 384 9.29 -7.50 -25.65
N PHE A 385 9.77 -7.90 -26.82
CA PHE A 385 9.09 -7.61 -28.08
C PHE A 385 7.80 -8.41 -28.19
N VAL A 386 6.75 -7.77 -28.69
CA VAL A 386 5.48 -8.40 -29.09
C VAL A 386 5.17 -8.08 -30.54
N SER A 387 4.07 -8.59 -31.10
CA SER A 387 3.78 -8.43 -32.51
C SER A 387 3.75 -6.95 -32.92
N SER A 388 4.53 -6.65 -33.95
CA SER A 388 4.68 -5.29 -34.49
C SER A 388 3.38 -4.79 -35.10
N LEU A 389 3.28 -3.46 -35.21
CA LEU A 389 2.22 -2.81 -35.95
C LEU A 389 2.30 -3.19 -37.45
N PRO A 390 1.15 -3.48 -38.09
CA PRO A 390 1.11 -3.82 -39.51
C PRO A 390 1.33 -2.54 -40.35
N LEU A 391 2.58 -2.32 -40.80
CA LEU A 391 3.01 -1.06 -41.41
C LEU A 391 3.64 -1.30 -42.79
N THR A 392 2.85 -1.13 -43.85
CA THR A 392 3.35 -0.74 -45.19
C THR A 392 2.86 0.65 -45.61
N ASP A 393 1.69 1.10 -45.15
CA ASP A 393 1.07 2.38 -45.56
C ASP A 393 0.64 3.30 -44.39
N PHE A 394 0.99 2.95 -43.15
CA PHE A 394 0.49 3.66 -41.96
C PHE A 394 1.57 4.63 -41.41
N GLN A 395 1.15 5.79 -40.94
CA GLN A 395 2.03 6.82 -40.36
C GLN A 395 1.33 7.41 -39.14
N PHE A 396 2.07 7.59 -38.05
CA PHE A 396 1.52 8.34 -36.92
C PHE A 396 1.48 9.82 -37.28
N SER A 397 0.29 10.43 -37.27
CA SER A 397 0.17 11.88 -37.34
C SER A 397 0.65 12.47 -36.02
N LEU A 398 1.95 12.72 -35.94
CA LEU A 398 2.49 13.62 -34.96
C LEU A 398 2.08 15.02 -35.40
N SER A 399 1.08 15.59 -34.75
CA SER A 399 0.89 17.04 -34.87
C SER A 399 2.14 17.67 -34.27
N LEU A 400 2.68 18.71 -34.90
CA LEU A 400 3.73 19.53 -34.27
C LEU A 400 3.28 20.10 -32.90
N SER A 401 1.97 20.03 -32.60
CA SER A 401 1.34 20.34 -31.31
C SER A 401 0.99 19.14 -30.41
N HIS A 402 0.99 17.89 -30.89
CA HIS A 402 0.62 16.69 -30.11
C HIS A 402 1.73 15.62 -30.19
N ASP A 403 2.41 15.41 -29.06
CA ASP A 403 3.79 14.91 -28.94
C ASP A 403 4.00 13.37 -28.90
N SER A 404 3.01 12.52 -29.18
CA SER A 404 3.13 11.04 -29.21
C SER A 404 1.95 10.40 -29.96
N PRO A 405 2.04 9.14 -30.46
CA PRO A 405 0.88 8.42 -30.97
C PRO A 405 -0.19 8.30 -29.88
N LEU A 406 -1.46 8.51 -30.24
CA LEU A 406 -2.55 8.38 -29.29
C LEU A 406 -2.86 6.91 -29.12
N THR A 407 -2.42 6.34 -28.00
CA THR A 407 -2.68 4.94 -27.64
C THR A 407 -3.51 4.91 -26.36
N THR A 408 -4.55 4.10 -26.37
CA THR A 408 -5.38 3.83 -25.19
C THR A 408 -5.67 2.33 -25.09
N SER A 409 -6.18 1.90 -23.97
CA SER A 409 -6.53 0.51 -23.68
C SER A 409 -8.00 0.42 -23.28
N LEU A 410 -8.70 -0.60 -23.76
CA LEU A 410 -10.03 -0.94 -23.28
C LEU A 410 -10.21 -2.45 -23.30
N GLY A 411 -10.56 -3.03 -22.14
CA GLY A 411 -10.60 -4.47 -21.96
C GLY A 411 -9.23 -5.11 -22.21
N HIS A 412 -9.20 -6.12 -23.07
CA HIS A 412 -8.01 -6.88 -23.47
C HIS A 412 -7.36 -6.33 -24.76
N CYS A 413 -7.61 -5.07 -25.08
CA CYS A 413 -7.18 -4.50 -26.36
C CYS A 413 -6.50 -3.15 -26.18
N LEU A 414 -5.46 -2.93 -26.98
CA LEU A 414 -4.88 -1.61 -27.23
C LEU A 414 -5.48 -1.03 -28.51
N TYR A 415 -5.75 0.27 -28.48
CA TYR A 415 -6.25 1.05 -29.61
C TYR A 415 -5.23 2.13 -29.91
N VAL A 416 -4.72 2.13 -31.14
CA VAL A 416 -3.69 3.05 -31.60
C VAL A 416 -4.25 3.87 -32.74
N LEU A 417 -4.32 5.19 -32.56
CA LEU A 417 -4.74 6.11 -33.61
C LEU A 417 -3.54 6.58 -34.43
N GLY A 418 -3.68 6.55 -35.74
CA GLY A 418 -2.72 7.10 -36.70
C GLY A 418 -3.40 7.42 -38.02
N ASN A 419 -2.61 7.74 -39.05
CA ASN A 419 -3.10 8.13 -40.36
C ASN A 419 -2.50 7.25 -41.46
N ILE A 420 -3.18 7.13 -42.59
CA ILE A 420 -2.62 6.51 -43.79
C ILE A 420 -1.66 7.51 -44.44
N GLN A 421 -0.42 7.09 -44.71
CA GLN A 421 0.63 7.95 -45.26
C GLN A 421 0.22 8.58 -46.61
N ARG A 422 -0.48 7.83 -47.46
CA ARG A 422 -0.86 8.26 -48.81
C ARG A 422 -2.11 9.15 -48.85
N THR A 423 -3.10 8.88 -47.99
CA THR A 423 -4.42 9.56 -48.04
C THR A 423 -4.61 10.59 -46.92
N GLY A 424 -3.81 10.51 -45.85
CA GLY A 424 -3.98 11.32 -44.64
C GLY A 424 -5.18 10.93 -43.79
N GLU A 425 -5.95 9.92 -44.19
CA GLU A 425 -7.14 9.44 -43.47
C GLU A 425 -6.75 8.83 -42.12
N LYS A 426 -7.54 9.09 -41.09
CA LYS A 426 -7.33 8.55 -39.74
C LYS A 426 -7.78 7.08 -39.70
N LEU A 427 -6.93 6.17 -39.18
CA LEU A 427 -7.34 4.82 -38.81
C LEU A 427 -7.05 4.55 -37.33
N VAL A 428 -7.82 3.61 -36.79
CA VAL A 428 -7.61 3.04 -35.46
C VAL A 428 -7.19 1.58 -35.64
N LEU A 429 -5.99 1.25 -35.17
CA LEU A 429 -5.53 -0.13 -35.07
C LEU A 429 -5.96 -0.70 -33.72
N ARG A 430 -6.53 -1.90 -33.74
CA ARG A 430 -6.85 -2.66 -32.53
C ARG A 430 -5.88 -3.82 -32.39
N TYR A 431 -5.28 -3.96 -31.23
CA TYR A 431 -4.36 -5.04 -30.88
C TYR A 431 -4.91 -5.84 -29.68
N ASP A 432 -5.29 -7.11 -29.88
CA ASP A 432 -5.74 -8.01 -28.80
C ASP A 432 -4.52 -8.64 -28.12
N THR A 433 -4.35 -8.34 -26.83
CA THR A 433 -3.17 -8.77 -26.06
C THR A 433 -3.14 -10.26 -25.79
N ARG A 434 -4.28 -10.97 -25.91
CA ARG A 434 -4.38 -12.42 -25.67
C ARG A 434 -3.94 -13.25 -26.87
N GLN A 435 -4.07 -12.71 -28.09
CA GLN A 435 -3.74 -13.42 -29.32
C GLN A 435 -2.23 -13.39 -29.64
N ALA A 436 -1.47 -12.51 -28.98
CA ALA A 436 -0.04 -12.32 -29.21
C ALA A 436 0.85 -13.50 -28.78
N GLY A 437 0.33 -14.44 -27.98
CA GLY A 437 1.08 -15.63 -27.53
C GLY A 437 1.21 -16.74 -28.57
N VAL A 438 0.49 -16.68 -29.70
CA VAL A 438 0.35 -17.82 -30.62
C VAL A 438 1.28 -17.74 -31.84
N ASN A 439 1.79 -16.56 -32.23
CA ASN A 439 2.43 -16.38 -33.55
C ASN A 439 3.84 -15.76 -33.56
N CYS A 440 4.60 -15.83 -32.45
CA CYS A 440 6.00 -15.40 -32.46
C CYS A 440 6.96 -16.60 -32.55
N SER A 441 7.07 -17.19 -33.74
CA SER A 441 8.28 -17.92 -34.16
C SER A 441 8.98 -17.07 -35.23
N PRO A 442 10.32 -16.92 -35.18
CA PRO A 442 11.03 -16.06 -36.12
C PRO A 442 11.13 -16.77 -37.47
N HIS A 443 10.58 -16.16 -38.51
CA HIS A 443 10.92 -16.46 -39.90
C HIS A 443 11.37 -15.19 -40.59
#